data_AF-V4K931-F1
#
_entry.id   AF-V4K931-F1
#
_cell.length_a   1.000
_cell.length_b   1.000
_cell.length_c   1.000
_cell.angle_alpha   90.00
_cell.angle_beta   90.00
_cell.angle_gamma   90.00
#
_symmetry.space_group_name_H-M   'P 1'
#
loop_
_entity.id
_entity.type
_entity.pdbx_description
1 polymer ?
#
loop_
_entity_poly.entity_id
_entity_poly.type
_entity_poly.pdbx_seq_one_letter_code
_entity_poly.pdbx_strand_id
1 'polypeptide(L)'
;MRLAASGDDEALNELGKARETAKSLLNLLDRDYGLTIALPRNVDIVKDFELVVWPDPIPGSPFYGLLFLARFSFSIFKRDGKAEYEPLEIVFLKAQDNYVPIYAYGRVHYDLCEYKILGLHRLRILYFYHGHTPYIDGVGYVRLKCPKVKRSAVHVGRKYWDRMWLGAATTFLRLVGVQEFRLSDLVRLGLVKVMKCPNDFVVNPFKGPLFRRGQSRT
;
A
#
# COMPACT_ATOMS: atom_id res chain seq x y z
N MET A 1 20.87 36.12 12.68
CA MET A 1 19.62 35.33 12.57
C MET A 1 19.47 34.91 11.10
N ARG A 2 20.03 33.77 10.68
CA ARG A 2 20.02 33.30 9.27
C ARG A 2 20.08 31.77 9.13
N LEU A 3 19.74 31.02 10.18
CA LEU A 3 19.94 29.56 10.25
C LEU A 3 18.65 28.72 10.15
N ALA A 4 17.46 29.34 10.16
CA ALA A 4 16.20 28.62 10.04
C ALA A 4 15.77 28.37 8.58
N ALA A 5 16.12 29.28 7.66
CA ALA A 5 15.67 29.20 6.27
C ALA A 5 16.31 28.07 5.45
N SER A 6 17.56 27.69 5.74
CA SER A 6 18.27 26.66 4.97
C SER A 6 17.78 25.24 5.24
N GLY A 7 17.27 24.97 6.44
CA GLY A 7 16.72 23.65 6.79
C GLY A 7 15.35 23.40 6.15
N ASP A 8 14.54 24.45 6.01
CA ASP A 8 13.23 24.38 5.37
C ASP A 8 13.35 24.19 3.85
N ASP A 9 14.31 24.86 3.20
CA ASP A 9 14.57 24.69 1.76
C ASP A 9 15.10 23.28 1.42
N GLU A 10 15.96 22.71 2.28
CA GLU A 10 16.44 21.34 2.12
C GLU A 10 15.31 20.32 2.31
N ALA A 11 14.47 20.49 3.33
CA ALA A 11 13.32 19.64 3.57
C ALA A 11 12.28 19.71 2.43
N LEU A 12 12.01 20.91 1.91
CA LEU A 12 11.12 21.11 0.77
C LEU A 12 11.68 20.46 -0.51
N ASN A 13 12.99 20.55 -0.73
CA ASN A 13 13.65 19.88 -1.84
C ASN A 13 13.56 18.34 -1.73
N GLU A 14 13.80 17.78 -0.54
CA GLU A 14 13.66 16.35 -0.32
C GLU A 14 12.22 15.85 -0.48
N LEU A 15 11.23 16.63 -0.02
CA LEU A 15 9.81 16.35 -0.27
C LEU A 15 9.48 16.39 -1.77
N GLY A 16 10.03 17.36 -2.50
CA GLY A 16 9.92 17.45 -3.95
C GLY A 16 10.46 16.20 -4.65
N LYS A 17 11.69 15.78 -4.30
CA LYS A 17 12.31 14.56 -4.84
C LYS A 17 11.51 13.30 -4.52
N ALA A 18 11.03 13.16 -3.29
CA ALA A 18 10.20 12.03 -2.88
C ALA A 18 8.90 11.98 -3.71
N ARG A 19 8.23 13.12 -3.89
CA ARG A 19 7.01 13.21 -4.68
C ARG A 19 7.24 12.83 -6.14
N GLU A 20 8.31 13.32 -6.75
CA GLU A 20 8.66 12.97 -8.14
C GLU A 20 9.04 11.48 -8.26
N THR A 21 9.72 10.92 -7.26
CA THR A 21 10.01 9.48 -7.24
C THR A 21 8.73 8.65 -7.17
N ALA A 22 7.80 8.99 -6.28
CA ALA A 22 6.52 8.28 -6.18
C ALA A 22 5.71 8.35 -7.48
N LYS A 23 5.67 9.51 -8.15
CA LYS A 23 5.03 9.66 -9.47
C LYS A 23 5.72 8.81 -10.53
N SER A 24 7.06 8.80 -10.55
CA SER A 24 7.84 8.00 -11.51
C SER A 24 7.56 6.51 -11.35
N LEU A 25 7.54 6.00 -10.11
CA LEU A 25 7.21 4.62 -9.82
C LEU A 25 5.75 4.28 -10.16
N LEU A 26 4.80 5.17 -9.89
CA LEU A 26 3.40 4.99 -10.30
C LEU A 26 3.25 4.93 -11.83
N ASN A 27 3.93 5.83 -12.55
CA ASN A 27 3.92 5.84 -14.01
C ASN A 27 4.54 4.57 -14.58
N LEU A 28 5.62 4.07 -13.98
CA LEU A 28 6.23 2.80 -14.37
C LEU A 28 5.25 1.63 -14.18
N LEU A 29 4.56 1.57 -13.05
CA LEU A 29 3.55 0.54 -12.80
C LEU A 29 2.35 0.62 -13.76
N ASP A 30 1.84 1.82 -14.06
CA ASP A 30 0.73 2.00 -15.00
C ASP A 30 1.14 1.68 -16.44
N ARG A 31 2.27 2.21 -16.90
CA ARG A 31 2.72 2.10 -18.30
C ARG A 31 3.29 0.73 -18.64
N ASP A 32 4.22 0.24 -17.82
CA ASP A 32 5.03 -0.94 -18.14
C ASP A 32 4.41 -2.23 -17.59
N TYR A 33 3.62 -2.11 -16.50
CA TYR A 33 2.97 -3.25 -15.84
C TYR A 33 1.44 -3.18 -15.91
N GLY A 34 0.86 -2.20 -16.63
CA GLY A 34 -0.59 -2.09 -16.81
C GLY A 34 -1.36 -2.16 -15.50
N LEU A 35 -0.87 -1.51 -14.43
CA LEU A 35 -1.40 -1.68 -13.08
C LEU A 35 -2.91 -1.42 -13.04
N THR A 36 -3.65 -2.42 -12.58
CA THR A 36 -5.09 -2.34 -12.35
C THR A 36 -5.43 -2.52 -10.87
N ILE A 37 -6.39 -1.73 -10.41
CA ILE A 37 -7.03 -1.90 -9.10
C ILE A 37 -8.39 -2.53 -9.34
N ALA A 38 -8.60 -3.69 -8.73
CA ALA A 38 -9.82 -4.46 -8.82
C ALA A 38 -10.58 -4.38 -7.50
N LEU A 39 -11.83 -3.91 -7.57
CA LEU A 39 -12.71 -3.71 -6.41
C LEU A 39 -14.00 -4.53 -6.57
N PRO A 40 -14.65 -4.95 -5.47
CA PRO A 40 -16.00 -5.48 -5.51
C PRO A 40 -16.97 -4.48 -6.18
N ARG A 41 -17.92 -4.96 -6.99
CA ARG A 41 -18.90 -4.09 -7.68
C ARG A 41 -19.84 -3.32 -6.75
N ASN A 42 -19.96 -3.74 -5.49
CA ASN A 42 -20.77 -3.05 -4.49
C ASN A 42 -20.04 -1.88 -3.78
N VAL A 43 -18.81 -1.55 -4.18
CA VAL A 43 -18.06 -0.38 -3.69
C VAL A 43 -18.33 0.81 -4.61
N ASP A 44 -18.85 1.92 -4.08
CA ASP A 44 -18.96 3.19 -4.82
C ASP A 44 -17.57 3.84 -4.83
N ILE A 45 -16.86 3.77 -5.95
CA ILE A 45 -15.47 4.18 -5.99
C ILE A 45 -15.24 5.65 -5.62
N VAL A 46 -16.18 6.54 -5.92
CA VAL A 46 -16.02 7.97 -5.68
C VAL A 46 -16.24 8.30 -4.20
N LYS A 47 -17.14 7.58 -3.54
CA LYS A 47 -17.47 7.81 -2.12
C LYS A 47 -16.61 6.98 -1.18
N ASP A 48 -16.28 5.76 -1.61
CA ASP A 48 -15.81 4.71 -0.73
C ASP A 48 -14.34 4.37 -0.91
N PHE A 49 -13.63 4.96 -1.89
CA PHE A 49 -12.23 4.61 -2.17
C PHE A 49 -11.33 5.84 -2.33
N GLU A 50 -10.18 5.83 -1.67
CA GLU A 50 -9.04 6.72 -1.93
C GLU A 50 -7.75 5.92 -1.84
N LEU A 51 -6.81 6.15 -2.74
CA LEU A 51 -5.50 5.50 -2.74
C LEU A 51 -4.41 6.51 -2.42
N VAL A 52 -3.84 6.43 -1.24
CA VAL A 52 -2.71 7.28 -0.85
C VAL A 52 -1.41 6.55 -1.15
N VAL A 53 -0.46 7.22 -1.79
CA VAL A 53 0.80 6.61 -2.23
C VAL A 53 2.00 7.34 -1.64
N TRP A 54 2.92 6.59 -1.06
CA TRP A 54 4.13 7.09 -0.43
C TRP A 54 5.37 6.35 -0.93
N PRO A 55 6.45 7.08 -1.26
CA PRO A 55 7.74 6.45 -1.48
C PRO A 55 8.36 6.03 -0.14
N ASP A 56 9.02 4.87 -0.10
CA ASP A 56 9.77 4.38 1.06
C ASP A 56 11.19 3.91 0.66
N PRO A 57 12.19 4.81 0.64
CA PRO A 57 13.57 4.42 0.37
C PRO A 57 14.11 3.58 1.52
N ILE A 58 14.65 2.41 1.20
CA ILE A 58 15.25 1.51 2.19
C ILE A 58 16.74 1.88 2.34
N PRO A 59 17.16 2.53 3.45
CA PRO A 59 18.49 3.11 3.57
C PRO A 59 19.59 2.05 3.47
N GLY A 60 20.65 2.37 2.72
CA GLY A 60 21.79 1.46 2.55
C GLY A 60 21.50 0.23 1.69
N SER A 61 20.37 0.21 0.98
CA SER A 61 19.99 -0.88 0.08
C SER A 61 19.72 -0.37 -1.33
N PRO A 62 19.83 -1.23 -2.36
CA PRO A 62 19.39 -0.91 -3.70
C PRO A 62 17.85 -0.99 -3.85
N PHE A 63 17.11 -1.14 -2.76
CA PHE A 63 15.66 -1.33 -2.80
C PHE A 63 14.92 -0.03 -2.52
N TYR A 64 13.77 0.10 -3.17
CA TYR A 64 12.88 1.23 -3.01
C TYR A 64 11.44 0.72 -2.88
N GLY A 65 10.75 1.12 -1.84
CA GLY A 65 9.34 0.80 -1.61
C GLY A 65 8.42 1.85 -2.21
N LEU A 66 7.26 1.42 -2.69
CA LEU A 66 6.11 2.27 -2.96
C LEU A 66 4.94 1.74 -2.15
N LEU A 67 4.63 2.44 -1.07
CA LEU A 67 3.54 2.11 -0.16
C LEU A 67 2.22 2.67 -0.71
N PHE A 68 1.27 1.78 -0.90
CA PHE A 68 -0.13 2.03 -1.18
C PHE A 68 -0.92 1.90 0.11
N LEU A 69 -1.70 2.92 0.43
CA LEU A 69 -2.63 2.96 1.56
C LEU A 69 -4.02 3.16 0.98
N ALA A 70 -4.75 2.06 0.79
CA ALA A 70 -6.11 2.11 0.30
C ALA A 70 -7.06 2.42 1.45
N ARG A 71 -7.78 3.54 1.35
CA ARG A 71 -8.80 3.96 2.30
C ARG A 71 -10.16 3.47 1.82
N PHE A 72 -10.90 2.81 2.71
CA PHE A 72 -12.31 2.48 2.50
C PHE A 72 -13.20 3.23 3.48
N SER A 73 -14.36 3.73 3.03
CA SER A 73 -15.33 4.47 3.88
C SER A 73 -16.08 3.55 4.86
N PHE A 74 -16.07 2.25 4.59
CA PHE A 74 -16.78 1.25 5.40
C PHE A 74 -15.92 0.81 6.58
N SER A 75 -16.47 0.90 7.79
CA SER A 75 -15.97 0.18 8.96
C SER A 75 -16.88 -1.00 9.21
N ILE A 76 -16.29 -2.19 9.39
CA ILE A 76 -17.00 -3.40 9.85
C ILE A 76 -17.74 -3.12 11.18
N PHE A 77 -17.29 -2.10 11.92
CA PHE A 77 -17.97 -1.51 13.07
C PHE A 77 -18.42 -0.08 12.74
N LYS A 78 -19.65 0.10 12.23
CA LYS A 78 -20.28 1.41 11.98
C LYS A 78 -20.16 2.42 13.14
N ARG A 79 -19.89 1.97 14.37
CA ARG A 79 -19.72 2.82 15.57
C ARG A 79 -18.31 3.37 15.78
N ASP A 80 -17.29 2.85 15.11
CA ASP A 80 -15.89 3.23 15.41
C ASP A 80 -15.40 4.44 14.61
N GLY A 81 -16.06 4.80 13.50
CA GLY A 81 -15.68 5.96 12.67
C GLY A 81 -14.25 5.92 12.12
N LYS A 82 -13.54 4.79 12.26
CA LYS A 82 -12.16 4.60 11.81
C LYS A 82 -12.17 4.21 10.34
N ALA A 83 -11.56 5.04 9.51
CA ALA A 83 -11.11 4.61 8.19
C ALA A 83 -9.89 3.71 8.41
N GLU A 84 -10.00 2.44 8.04
CA GLU A 84 -8.84 1.54 7.99
C GLU A 84 -8.13 1.77 6.65
N TYR A 85 -6.85 2.11 6.71
CA TYR A 85 -5.99 2.14 5.54
C TYR A 85 -5.36 0.77 5.39
N GLU A 86 -5.62 0.11 4.28
CA GLU A 86 -5.01 -1.18 3.98
C GLU A 86 -3.65 -0.99 3.29
N PRO A 87 -2.55 -1.38 3.95
CA PRO A 87 -1.23 -1.22 3.40
C PRO A 87 -0.89 -2.32 2.40
N LEU A 88 -0.35 -1.92 1.26
CA LEU A 88 0.38 -2.76 0.33
C LEU A 88 1.63 -2.03 -0.11
N GLU A 89 2.78 -2.67 -0.08
CA GLU A 89 4.04 -2.07 -0.52
C GLU A 89 4.58 -2.84 -1.73
N ILE A 90 4.88 -2.15 -2.82
CA ILE A 90 5.63 -2.72 -3.94
C ILE A 90 7.10 -2.36 -3.77
N VAL A 91 7.96 -3.37 -3.71
CA VAL A 91 9.40 -3.18 -3.61
C VAL A 91 10.04 -3.31 -4.99
N PHE A 92 10.85 -2.31 -5.30
CA PHE A 92 11.62 -2.20 -6.53
C PHE A 92 13.10 -2.40 -6.23
N LEU A 93 13.80 -3.11 -7.13
CA LEU A 93 15.24 -3.02 -7.24
C LEU A 93 15.59 -1.80 -8.10
N LYS A 94 16.34 -0.85 -7.53
CA LYS A 94 16.90 0.30 -8.23
C LYS A 94 18.22 -0.11 -8.88
N ALA A 95 18.28 -0.08 -10.21
CA ALA A 95 19.47 -0.35 -11.00
C ALA A 95 19.78 0.87 -11.87
N GLN A 96 20.83 1.63 -11.51
CA GLN A 96 21.26 2.87 -12.16
C GLN A 96 20.09 3.86 -12.37
N ASP A 97 19.46 3.81 -13.54
CA ASP A 97 18.38 4.71 -13.98
C ASP A 97 16.99 4.03 -14.04
N ASN A 98 16.87 2.78 -13.61
CA ASN A 98 15.63 2.01 -13.72
C ASN A 98 15.18 1.40 -12.39
N TYR A 99 13.88 1.13 -12.29
CA TYR A 99 13.25 0.46 -11.17
C TYR A 99 12.55 -0.81 -11.67
N VAL A 100 12.90 -1.95 -11.06
CA VAL A 100 12.28 -3.24 -11.41
C VAL A 100 11.48 -3.74 -10.21
N PRO A 101 10.14 -3.89 -10.30
CA PRO A 101 9.35 -4.47 -9.22
C PRO A 101 9.75 -5.93 -9.02
N ILE A 102 10.07 -6.27 -7.77
CA ILE A 102 10.53 -7.62 -7.40
C ILE A 102 9.56 -8.34 -6.49
N TYR A 103 9.03 -7.63 -5.50
CA TYR A 103 8.13 -8.15 -4.48
C TYR A 103 7.00 -7.17 -4.23
N ALA A 104 5.85 -7.69 -3.80
CA ALA A 104 4.85 -6.90 -3.10
C ALA A 104 4.62 -7.48 -1.71
N TYR A 105 4.36 -6.62 -0.74
CA TYR A 105 4.01 -6.99 0.63
C TYR A 105 2.63 -6.47 0.93
N GLY A 106 1.70 -7.36 1.23
CA GLY A 106 0.32 -7.01 1.58
C GLY A 106 -0.08 -7.63 2.90
N ARG A 107 -0.93 -6.93 3.66
CA ARG A 107 -1.56 -7.51 4.84
C ARG A 107 -2.80 -8.30 4.42
N VAL A 108 -2.77 -9.61 4.59
CA VAL A 108 -3.96 -10.45 4.41
C VAL A 108 -4.48 -10.79 5.80
N HIS A 109 -5.60 -10.17 6.18
CA HIS A 109 -6.20 -10.30 7.51
C HIS A 109 -5.25 -9.82 8.64
N TYR A 110 -4.49 -10.71 9.27
CA TYR A 110 -3.50 -10.37 10.30
C TYR A 110 -2.07 -10.80 9.95
N ASP A 111 -1.88 -11.41 8.78
CA ASP A 111 -0.59 -11.92 8.34
C ASP A 111 0.03 -11.02 7.26
N LEU A 112 1.33 -10.75 7.40
CA LEU A 112 2.12 -10.12 6.35
C LEU A 112 2.43 -11.17 5.28
N CYS A 113 2.05 -10.89 4.04
CA CYS A 113 2.22 -11.77 2.89
C CYS A 113 3.16 -11.13 1.87
N GLU A 114 4.13 -11.90 1.38
CA GLU A 114 5.05 -11.55 0.30
C GLU A 114 4.57 -12.21 -1.00
N TYR A 115 4.48 -11.41 -2.06
CA TYR A 115 4.16 -11.83 -3.42
C TYR A 115 5.40 -11.65 -4.27
N LYS A 116 5.85 -12.69 -4.97
CA LYS A 116 6.96 -12.58 -5.93
C LYS A 116 6.41 -12.10 -7.27
N ILE A 117 6.68 -10.84 -7.60
CA ILE A 117 6.10 -10.16 -8.78
C ILE A 117 7.14 -9.90 -9.89
N LEU A 118 8.40 -10.25 -9.66
CA LEU A 118 9.44 -10.18 -10.69
C LEU A 118 9.04 -10.96 -11.94
N GLY A 119 9.10 -10.30 -13.11
CA GLY A 119 8.81 -10.92 -14.41
C GLY A 119 7.34 -10.91 -14.80
N LEU A 120 6.43 -10.37 -13.97
CA LEU A 120 5.04 -10.18 -14.37
C LEU A 120 4.93 -9.08 -15.43
N HIS A 121 4.20 -9.36 -16.52
CA HIS A 121 3.88 -8.37 -17.54
C HIS A 121 2.69 -7.49 -17.20
N ARG A 122 1.86 -7.92 -16.24
CA ARG A 122 0.70 -7.18 -15.74
C ARG A 122 0.59 -7.31 -14.24
N LEU A 123 0.26 -6.22 -13.57
CA LEU A 123 -0.01 -6.19 -12.14
C LEU A 123 -1.49 -5.86 -11.89
N ARG A 124 -2.14 -6.67 -11.06
CA ARG A 124 -3.54 -6.48 -10.66
C ARG A 124 -3.62 -6.59 -9.15
N ILE A 125 -3.96 -5.49 -8.48
CA ILE A 125 -4.22 -5.47 -7.04
C ILE A 125 -5.73 -5.64 -6.85
N LEU A 126 -6.13 -6.79 -6.30
CA LEU A 126 -7.50 -7.09 -5.94
C LEU A 126 -7.69 -6.81 -4.45
N TYR A 127 -8.69 -6.00 -4.11
CA TYR A 127 -9.12 -5.82 -2.73
C TYR A 127 -10.34 -6.69 -2.43
N PHE A 128 -10.17 -7.66 -1.53
CA PHE A 128 -11.24 -8.54 -1.07
C PHE A 128 -12.11 -7.87 0.01
N TYR A 129 -13.33 -8.40 0.19
CA TYR A 129 -14.22 -8.13 1.33
C TYR A 129 -14.35 -6.66 1.73
N HIS A 130 -15.25 -5.93 1.06
CA HIS A 130 -15.46 -4.49 1.28
C HIS A 130 -14.21 -3.60 1.10
N GLY A 131 -13.07 -4.15 0.65
CA GLY A 131 -11.83 -3.42 0.43
C GLY A 131 -10.67 -3.80 1.35
N HIS A 132 -10.90 -4.58 2.41
CA HIS A 132 -9.97 -4.68 3.55
C HIS A 132 -8.82 -5.69 3.41
N THR A 133 -8.62 -6.28 2.23
CA THR A 133 -7.57 -7.29 2.07
C THR A 133 -6.97 -7.20 0.67
N PRO A 134 -5.81 -6.54 0.52
CA PRO A 134 -5.11 -6.47 -0.74
C PRO A 134 -4.50 -7.83 -1.12
N TYR A 135 -4.58 -8.16 -2.40
CA TYR A 135 -4.05 -9.37 -2.97
C TYR A 135 -3.53 -9.09 -4.38
N ILE A 136 -2.32 -9.57 -4.70
CA ILE A 136 -1.82 -9.51 -6.06
C ILE A 136 -2.37 -10.71 -6.82
N ASP A 137 -3.20 -10.46 -7.81
CA ASP A 137 -3.79 -11.51 -8.62
C ASP A 137 -2.78 -12.16 -9.58
N GLY A 138 -3.01 -13.43 -9.90
CA GLY A 138 -2.15 -14.20 -10.80
C GLY A 138 -0.84 -14.73 -10.17
N VAL A 139 -0.56 -14.43 -8.90
CA VAL A 139 0.60 -14.96 -8.17
C VAL A 139 0.23 -15.54 -6.82
N GLY A 140 0.94 -16.60 -6.43
CA GLY A 140 0.89 -17.10 -5.06
C GLY A 140 1.64 -16.17 -4.10
N TYR A 141 1.39 -16.33 -2.80
CA TYR A 141 2.08 -15.59 -1.75
C TYR A 141 2.71 -16.51 -0.71
N VAL A 142 3.76 -16.02 -0.06
CA VAL A 142 4.40 -16.64 1.11
C VAL A 142 4.11 -15.79 2.34
N ARG A 143 3.82 -16.42 3.47
CA ARG A 143 3.59 -15.70 4.73
C ARG A 143 4.91 -15.45 5.45
N LEU A 144 5.10 -14.21 5.89
CA LEU A 144 6.25 -13.84 6.71
C LEU A 144 5.91 -13.96 8.20
N LYS A 145 6.84 -14.51 8.99
CA LYS A 145 6.70 -14.56 10.45
C LYS A 145 6.91 -13.16 11.02
N CYS A 146 5.83 -12.47 11.41
CA CYS A 146 5.95 -11.23 12.16
C CYS A 146 6.55 -11.50 13.56
N PRO A 147 7.64 -10.82 13.96
CA PRO A 147 8.37 -11.11 15.20
C PRO A 147 7.61 -10.82 16.51
N LYS A 148 6.40 -10.26 16.45
CA LYS A 148 5.62 -9.84 17.64
C LYS A 148 4.17 -10.33 17.68
N VAL A 149 3.87 -11.54 17.20
CA VAL A 149 2.53 -12.09 17.43
C VAL A 149 2.50 -12.86 18.75
N LYS A 150 1.66 -12.42 19.71
CA LYS A 150 1.45 -13.04 21.02
C LYS A 150 1.38 -14.56 20.90
N ARG A 151 2.09 -15.28 21.79
CA ARG A 151 2.24 -16.74 21.87
C ARG A 151 0.92 -17.55 21.98
N SER A 152 -0.25 -16.90 22.06
CA SER A 152 -1.53 -17.55 22.35
C SER A 152 -2.20 -18.27 21.16
N ALA A 153 -1.71 -18.14 19.93
CA ALA A 153 -2.33 -18.79 18.75
C ALA A 153 -1.56 -20.01 18.22
N VAL A 154 -0.69 -20.58 19.05
CA VAL A 154 0.19 -21.70 18.66
C VAL A 154 -0.57 -23.02 18.59
N HIS A 155 -1.74 -23.13 19.24
CA HIS A 155 -2.52 -24.36 19.27
C HIS A 155 -3.74 -24.24 18.34
N VAL A 156 -3.57 -24.75 17.12
CA VAL A 156 -4.61 -24.97 16.08
C VAL A 156 -5.15 -23.68 15.41
N GLY A 157 -5.20 -23.68 14.08
CA GLY A 157 -6.27 -22.96 13.38
C GLY A 157 -5.96 -21.69 12.57
N ARG A 158 -4.84 -20.98 12.72
CA ARG A 158 -4.65 -19.73 11.90
C ARG A 158 -4.62 -19.98 10.39
N LYS A 159 -3.80 -20.93 9.94
CA LYS A 159 -3.76 -21.33 8.52
C LYS A 159 -5.13 -21.76 8.01
N TYR A 160 -5.94 -22.39 8.87
CA TYR A 160 -7.29 -22.83 8.54
C TYR A 160 -8.25 -21.63 8.46
N TRP A 161 -8.25 -20.73 9.44
CA TRP A 161 -9.08 -19.53 9.48
C TRP A 161 -8.80 -18.58 8.32
N ASP A 162 -7.54 -18.34 7.97
CA ASP A 162 -7.22 -17.48 6.84
C ASP A 162 -7.58 -18.12 5.50
N ARG A 163 -7.49 -19.45 5.38
CA ARG A 163 -7.98 -20.18 4.19
C ARG A 163 -9.49 -20.10 4.09
N MET A 164 -10.21 -20.27 5.20
CA MET A 164 -11.65 -20.08 5.24
C MET A 164 -12.01 -18.62 4.92
N TRP A 165 -11.23 -17.67 5.42
CA TRP A 165 -11.47 -16.25 5.20
C TRP A 165 -11.27 -15.86 3.73
N LEU A 166 -10.15 -16.26 3.13
CA LEU A 166 -9.91 -16.08 1.70
C LEU A 166 -10.93 -16.84 0.86
N GLY A 167 -11.30 -18.06 1.24
CA GLY A 167 -12.33 -18.85 0.56
C GLY A 167 -13.70 -18.18 0.59
N ALA A 168 -14.12 -17.69 1.75
CA ALA A 168 -15.36 -16.93 1.92
C ALA A 168 -15.32 -15.62 1.13
N ALA A 169 -14.23 -14.85 1.21
CA ALA A 169 -14.05 -13.61 0.47
C ALA A 169 -14.06 -13.84 -1.05
N THR A 170 -13.42 -14.91 -1.52
CA THR A 170 -13.44 -15.31 -2.94
C THR A 170 -14.84 -15.70 -3.39
N THR A 171 -15.58 -16.44 -2.55
CA THR A 171 -16.96 -16.84 -2.83
C THR A 171 -17.86 -15.61 -2.92
N PHE A 172 -17.73 -14.67 -1.98
CA PHE A 172 -18.43 -13.40 -2.01
C PHE A 172 -18.11 -12.58 -3.27
N LEU A 173 -16.84 -12.48 -3.64
CA LEU A 173 -16.44 -11.80 -4.88
C LEU A 173 -17.03 -12.45 -6.14
N ARG A 174 -17.18 -13.78 -6.17
CA ARG A 174 -17.84 -14.46 -7.29
C ARG A 174 -19.32 -14.08 -7.41
N LEU A 175 -20.00 -13.86 -6.27
CA LEU A 175 -21.41 -13.46 -6.25
C LEU A 175 -21.60 -11.99 -6.64
N VAL A 176 -20.79 -11.09 -6.08
CA VAL A 176 -20.91 -9.64 -6.32
C VAL A 176 -20.28 -9.23 -7.64
N GLY A 177 -19.28 -9.97 -8.10
CA GLY A 177 -18.44 -9.61 -9.23
C GLY A 177 -17.40 -8.54 -8.88
N VAL A 178 -16.52 -8.30 -9.85
CA VAL A 178 -15.41 -7.36 -9.75
C VAL A 178 -15.55 -6.28 -10.82
N GLN A 179 -15.13 -5.08 -10.47
CA GLN A 179 -14.90 -3.96 -11.38
C GLN A 179 -13.42 -3.59 -11.36
N GLU A 180 -12.87 -3.26 -12.51
CA GLU A 180 -11.44 -3.00 -12.68
C GLU A 180 -11.21 -1.57 -13.16
N PHE A 181 -10.21 -0.93 -12.56
CA PHE A 181 -9.82 0.42 -12.89
C PHE A 181 -8.33 0.44 -13.20
N ARG A 182 -7.94 1.05 -14.33
CA ARG A 182 -6.52 1.35 -14.56
C ARG A 182 -6.05 2.42 -13.60
N LEU A 183 -4.79 2.36 -13.17
CA LEU A 183 -4.25 3.37 -12.28
C LEU A 183 -4.38 4.79 -12.88
N SER A 184 -4.14 4.94 -14.18
CA SER A 184 -4.36 6.21 -14.91
C SER A 184 -5.78 6.77 -14.80
N ASP A 185 -6.81 5.92 -14.80
CA ASP A 185 -8.20 6.37 -14.65
C ASP A 185 -8.46 6.86 -13.21
N LEU A 186 -7.92 6.17 -12.21
CA LEU A 186 -8.00 6.59 -10.81
C LEU A 186 -7.29 7.92 -10.55
N VAL A 187 -6.15 8.15 -11.21
CA VAL A 187 -5.44 9.43 -11.18
C VAL A 187 -6.30 10.54 -11.79
N ARG A 188 -6.93 10.30 -12.96
CA ARG A 188 -7.83 11.25 -13.62
C ARG A 188 -9.04 11.61 -12.77
N LEU A 189 -9.61 10.63 -12.06
CA LEU A 189 -10.71 10.84 -11.12
C LEU A 189 -10.27 11.52 -9.81
N GLY A 190 -8.97 11.79 -9.64
CA GLY A 190 -8.44 12.42 -8.42
C GLY A 190 -8.46 11.50 -7.20
N LEU A 191 -8.60 10.19 -7.38
CA LEU A 191 -8.68 9.20 -6.30
C LEU A 191 -7.30 8.74 -5.81
N VAL A 192 -6.24 9.00 -6.58
CA VAL A 192 -4.85 8.74 -6.17
C VAL A 192 -4.22 10.00 -5.59
N LYS A 193 -3.74 9.92 -4.35
CA LYS A 193 -3.11 11.03 -3.62
C LYS A 193 -1.66 10.70 -3.29
N VAL A 194 -0.73 11.38 -3.96
CA VAL A 194 0.71 11.22 -3.67
C VAL A 194 1.08 12.01 -2.43
N MET A 195 1.65 11.32 -1.44
CA MET A 195 2.16 11.90 -0.19
C MET A 195 1.12 12.70 0.62
N LYS A 196 -0.17 12.35 0.52
CA LYS A 196 -1.20 12.92 1.40
C LYS A 196 -1.12 12.25 2.77
N CYS A 197 -1.15 13.03 3.84
CA CYS A 197 -1.22 12.49 5.19
C CYS A 197 -2.57 11.75 5.39
N PRO A 198 -2.56 10.46 5.78
CA PRO A 198 -3.78 9.72 6.08
C PRO A 198 -4.39 10.19 7.43
N ASN A 199 -5.18 11.26 7.38
CA ASN A 199 -5.95 11.88 8.48
C ASN A 199 -5.17 12.54 9.64
N ASP A 200 -5.81 13.52 10.29
CA ASP A 200 -5.38 14.31 11.47
C ASP A 200 -5.20 13.49 12.77
N PHE A 201 -4.87 12.20 12.70
CA PHE A 201 -4.65 11.38 13.88
C PHE A 201 -3.31 11.72 14.54
N VAL A 202 -3.36 11.98 15.85
CA VAL A 202 -2.25 12.25 16.79
C VAL A 202 -1.12 11.20 16.74
N VAL A 203 -1.36 10.05 16.10
CA VAL A 203 -0.38 8.99 15.88
C VAL A 203 0.00 8.95 14.42
N ASN A 204 0.93 9.84 14.08
CA ASN A 204 1.54 9.91 12.77
C ASN A 204 2.22 8.56 12.41
N PRO A 205 1.79 7.84 11.34
CA PRO A 205 2.50 6.64 10.86
C PRO A 205 3.93 6.96 10.36
N PHE A 206 4.25 8.24 10.14
CA PHE A 206 5.55 8.78 9.70
C PHE A 206 6.60 8.93 10.83
N LYS A 207 6.60 8.08 11.87
CA LYS A 207 7.80 7.88 12.72
C LYS A 207 8.90 7.05 12.02
N GLY A 208 8.85 6.97 10.70
CA GLY A 208 9.84 6.32 9.83
C GLY A 208 11.12 7.13 9.65
N PRO A 209 12.21 6.50 9.17
CA PRO A 209 13.56 7.07 9.14
C PRO A 209 13.72 8.32 8.28
N LEU A 210 12.86 8.54 7.28
CA LEU A 210 12.86 9.76 6.47
C LEU A 210 12.57 11.04 7.28
N PHE A 211 11.70 10.97 8.30
CA PHE A 211 11.32 12.14 9.10
C PHE A 211 12.20 12.35 10.33
N ARG A 212 12.98 11.34 10.77
CA ARG A 212 13.89 11.48 11.92
C ARG A 212 15.13 12.32 11.60
N ARG A 213 15.51 12.48 10.33
CA ARG A 213 16.66 13.30 9.94
C ARG A 213 16.46 14.80 10.15
N GLY A 214 15.21 15.28 10.28
CA GLY A 214 14.90 16.67 10.63
C GLY A 214 14.71 16.92 12.14
N GLN A 215 14.81 15.89 12.99
CA GLN A 215 14.64 16.00 14.44
C GLN A 215 15.84 15.41 15.17
N SER A 216 17.04 15.88 14.82
CA SER A 216 18.21 15.73 15.68
C SER A 216 18.46 17.03 16.44
N ARG A 217 18.02 17.02 17.71
CA ARG A 217 18.54 17.76 18.87
C ARG A 217 18.74 19.28 18.72
N THR A 218 17.72 20.04 19.15
CA THR A 218 17.94 21.17 20.07
C THR A 218 17.82 20.69 21.50
#